data_AF-A0AAD4XPU2-F1
#
_entry.id   AF-A0AAD4XPU2-F1
#
_cell.length_a   1.000
_cell.length_b   1.000
_cell.length_c   1.000
_cell.angle_alpha   90.00
_cell.angle_beta   90.00
_cell.angle_gamma   90.00
#
_symmetry.space_group_name_H-M   'P 1'
#
loop_
_entity.id
_entity.type
_entity.pdbx_description
1 polymer ?
#
loop_
_entity_poly.entity_id
_entity_poly.type
_entity_poly.pdbx_seq_one_letter_code
_entity_poly.pdbx_strand_id
1 'polypeptide(L)' 'MEKEFDALKIPEEKKVRFATYMLEGEAELWWWSIKHMHDVNMCWQKFEELFLGKYFSPTAGALKGDEFPTLRQGSMTVS' A
#
# COMPACT_ATOMS: atom_id res chain seq x y z
N MET A 1 -6.31 5.61 -1.62
CA MET A 1 -5.44 6.80 -1.70
C MET A 1 -5.79 7.67 -2.91
N GLU A 2 -5.87 7.13 -4.13
CA GLU A 2 -6.27 7.92 -5.32
C GLU A 2 -7.67 8.57 -5.21
N LYS A 3 -8.65 7.86 -4.64
CA LYS A 3 -10.01 8.40 -4.45
C LYS A 3 -10.04 9.58 -3.48
N GLU A 4 -9.21 9.53 -2.45
CA GLU A 4 -9.07 10.57 -1.44
C GLU A 4 -8.37 11.81 -2.01
N PHE A 5 -7.37 11.63 -2.88
CA PHE A 5 -6.75 12.73 -3.61
C PHE A 5 -7.71 13.42 -4.57
N ASP A 6 -8.54 12.64 -5.28
CA ASP A 6 -9.56 13.19 -6.18
C ASP A 6 -10.61 13.99 -5.39
N ALA A 7 -11.14 13.41 -4.30
CA ALA A 7 -12.12 14.06 -3.44
C ALA A 7 -11.60 15.37 -2.82
N LEU A 8 -10.33 15.40 -2.41
CA LEU A 8 -9.68 16.57 -1.82
C LEU A 8 -9.07 17.52 -2.87
N LYS A 9 -9.16 17.18 -4.17
CA LYS A 9 -8.53 17.90 -5.29
C LYS A 9 -7.05 18.20 -5.05
N ILE A 10 -6.32 17.21 -4.54
CA ILE A 10 -4.89 17.34 -4.24
C ILE A 10 -4.12 17.35 -5.58
N PRO A 11 -3.35 18.41 -5.87
CA PRO A 11 -2.54 18.46 -7.08
C PRO A 11 -1.40 17.43 -6.99
N GLU A 12 -0.94 16.92 -8.14
CA GLU A 12 0.01 15.81 -8.22
C GLU A 12 1.33 16.09 -7.48
N GLU A 13 1.83 17.33 -7.58
CA GLU A 13 2.98 17.86 -6.86
C GLU A 13 2.88 17.74 -5.32
N LYS A 14 1.66 17.66 -4.78
CA LYS A 14 1.40 17.54 -3.34
C LYS A 14 1.01 16.12 -2.90
N LYS A 15 0.71 15.20 -3.82
CA LYS A 15 0.30 13.83 -3.48
C LYS A 15 1.35 13.11 -2.61
N VAL A 16 2.63 13.21 -2.98
CA VAL A 16 3.73 12.59 -2.20
C VAL A 16 3.78 13.18 -0.79
N ARG A 17 3.76 14.50 -0.65
CA ARG A 17 3.76 15.15 0.67
C ARG A 17 2.58 14.69 1.53
N PHE A 18 1.38 14.65 0.97
CA PHE A 18 0.18 14.22 1.69
C PHE A 18 0.27 12.75 2.10
N ALA A 19 0.64 11.85 1.19
CA ALA A 19 0.78 10.43 1.49
C ALA A 19 1.80 10.19 2.61
N THR A 20 2.94 10.89 2.55
CA THR A 20 4.01 10.74 3.53
C THR A 20 3.66 11.30 4.91
N TYR A 21 2.80 12.32 4.95
CA TYR A 21 2.24 12.85 6.19
C TYR A 21 1.28 11.85 6.87
N MET A 22 0.63 11.00 6.08
CA MET A 22 -0.27 9.96 6.59
C MET A 22 0.47 8.68 7.01
N LEU A 23 1.79 8.60 6.82
CA LEU A 23 2.58 7.44 7.25
C LEU A 23 2.90 7.58 8.73
N GLU A 24 2.70 6.50 9.47
CA GLU A 24 2.99 6.42 10.90
C GLU A 24 3.86 5.19 11.21
N GLY A 25 4.63 5.26 12.29
CA GLY A 25 5.44 4.16 12.79
C GLY A 25 6.51 3.68 11.79
N GLU A 26 6.51 2.38 11.47
CA GLU A 26 7.52 1.78 10.60
C GLU A 26 7.54 2.40 9.18
N ALA A 27 6.37 2.83 8.69
CA ALA A 27 6.27 3.41 7.35
C ALA A 27 6.89 4.81 7.26
N GLU A 28 6.83 5.60 8.32
CA GLU A 28 7.51 6.89 8.40
C GLU A 28 9.04 6.72 8.37
N LEU A 29 9.57 5.79 9.19
CA LEU A 29 11.00 5.50 9.25
C LEU A 29 11.56 4.98 7.93
N TRP A 30 10.82 4.10 7.26
CA TRP A 30 11.16 3.64 5.92
C TRP A 30 11.20 4.79 4.93
N TRP A 31 10.18 5.66 4.93
CA TRP A 31 10.13 6.81 4.03
C TRP A 31 11.30 7.78 4.25
N TRP A 32 11.68 8.04 5.50
CA TRP A 32 12.87 8.84 5.82
C TRP A 32 14.15 8.26 5.24
N SER A 33 14.29 6.93 5.24
CA SER A 33 15.43 6.24 4.64
C SER A 33 15.46 6.39 3.12
N ILE A 34 14.30 6.23 2.46
CA ILE A 34 14.15 6.43 1.01
C ILE A 34 14.48 7.87 0.62
N LYS A 35 14.01 8.85 1.41
CA LYS A 35 14.25 10.26 1.15
C LYS A 35 15.73 10.66 1.27
N HIS A 36 16.49 9.99 2.14
CA HIS A 36 17.94 10.18 2.22
C HIS A 36 18.69 9.54 1.04
N MET A 37 18.16 8.46 0.47
CA MET A 37 18.78 7.76 -0.66
C MET A 37 18.45 8.39 -2.02
N HIS A 38 17.28 9.03 -2.14
CA HIS A 38 16.83 9.65 -3.38
C HIS A 38 16.86 11.18 -3.28
N ASP A 39 17.86 11.77 -3.92
CA ASP A 39 18.05 13.22 -3.95
C ASP A 39 16.92 13.92 -4.75
N VAL A 40 15.95 14.45 -4.00
CA VAL A 40 15.22 15.72 -4.23
C VAL A 40 14.11 15.82 -5.30
N ASN A 41 13.74 14.79 -6.06
CA ASN A 41 12.48 14.89 -6.84
C ASN A 41 11.71 13.57 -7.01
N MET A 42 11.15 13.09 -5.90
CA MET A 42 10.24 11.93 -5.95
C MET A 42 8.91 12.33 -6.59
N CYS A 43 8.61 11.78 -7.78
CA CYS A 43 7.29 11.88 -8.38
C CYS A 43 6.30 10.92 -7.72
N TRP A 44 5.00 11.21 -7.84
CA TRP A 44 3.93 10.38 -7.27
C TRP A 44 4.04 8.91 -7.71
N GLN A 45 4.25 8.68 -9.00
CA GLN A 45 4.37 7.34 -9.57
C GLN A 45 5.51 6.52 -8.93
N LYS A 46 6.67 7.16 -8.67
CA LYS A 46 7.80 6.45 -8.07
C LYS A 46 7.57 6.17 -6.58
N PHE A 47 6.97 7.11 -5.86
CA PHE A 47 6.54 6.89 -4.49
C PHE A 47 5.57 5.69 -4.41
N GLU A 48 4.56 5.66 -5.26
CA GLU A 48 3.52 4.62 -5.27
C GLU A 48 4.12 3.25 -5.58
N GLU A 49 5.02 3.14 -6.57
CA GLU A 49 5.73 1.90 -6.88
C GLU A 49 6.53 1.37 -5.68
N LEU A 50 7.31 2.25 -5.02
CA LEU A 50 8.12 1.89 -3.85
C LEU A 50 7.24 1.49 -2.66
N PHE A 51 6.17 2.24 -2.41
CA PHE A 51 5.24 2.01 -1.31
C PHE A 51 4.47 0.69 -1.49
N LEU A 52 3.90 0.47 -2.67
CA LEU A 52 3.20 -0.78 -3.00
C LEU A 52 4.17 -1.96 -3.01
N GLY A 53 5.38 -1.81 -3.54
CA GLY A 53 6.39 -2.88 -3.53
C GLY A 53 6.80 -3.30 -2.11
N LYS A 54 6.91 -2.34 -1.19
CA LYS A 54 7.32 -2.58 0.21
C LYS A 54 6.19 -3.17 1.07
N TYR A 55 4.96 -2.62 0.97
CA TYR A 55 3.85 -2.96 1.87
C TYR A 55 2.79 -3.86 1.24
N PHE A 56 2.67 -3.85 -0.08
CA PHE A 56 1.64 -4.57 -0.84
C PHE A 56 2.25 -5.49 -1.89
N SER A 57 3.49 -5.96 -1.66
CA SER A 57 4.21 -6.81 -2.60
C SER A 57 3.30 -7.97 -3.05
N PRO A 58 3.21 -8.28 -4.37
CA PRO A 58 2.27 -9.26 -4.91
C PRO A 58 2.35 -10.64 -4.24
N THR A 59 3.49 -10.97 -3.63
CA THR A 59 3.73 -12.19 -2.87
C THR A 59 2.86 -12.31 -1.61
N ALA A 60 2.39 -11.22 -1.00
CA ALA A 60 1.48 -11.29 0.15
C ALA A 60 0.02 -11.59 -0.26
N GLY A 61 -0.38 -11.20 -1.48
CA GLY A 61 -1.70 -11.51 -2.05
C GLY A 61 -1.78 -12.91 -2.67
N ALA A 62 -0.69 -13.38 -3.27
CA ALA A 62 -0.62 -14.70 -3.89
C ALA A 62 -0.64 -15.85 -2.86
N LEU A 63 -0.11 -15.64 -1.65
CA LEU A 63 -0.10 -16.69 -0.61
C LEU A 63 -1.47 -16.86 0.08
N LYS A 64 -2.32 -15.82 0.12
CA LYS A 64 -3.67 -15.92 0.68
C LYS A 64 -4.75 -16.35 -0.32
N GLY A 65 -4.43 -16.38 -1.62
CA GLY A 65 -5.31 -16.92 -2.65
C GLY A 65 -5.30 -18.46 -2.73
N ASP A 66 -4.21 -19.09 -2.28
CA ASP A 66 -4.06 -20.56 -2.33
C ASP A 66 -4.40 -21.25 -1.00
N GLU A 67 -4.45 -20.49 0.11
CA GLU A 67 -4.95 -20.97 1.40
C GLU A 67 -6.44 -20.64 1.62
N PHE A 68 -7.26 -20.74 0.58
CA PHE A 68 -8.63 -21.24 0.76
C PHE A 68 -8.57 -22.75 0.49
N PRO A 69 -7.98 -23.59 1.37
CA PRO A 69 -8.13 -25.02 1.21
C PRO A 69 -9.61 -25.26 1.41
N THR A 70 -10.32 -25.44 0.29
CA THR A 70 -11.57 -26.20 0.18
C THR A 70 -12.07 -26.63 1.56
N LEU A 71 -12.69 -25.69 2.28
CA LEU A 71 -13.62 -26.01 3.35
C LEU A 71 -14.78 -26.61 2.57
N ARG A 72 -14.61 -27.87 2.16
CA ARG A 72 -15.69 -28.76 1.78
C ARG A 72 -16.55 -28.74 3.01
N GLN A 73 -17.57 -27.91 2.94
CA GLN A 73 -18.70 -27.84 3.82
C GLN A 73 -19.08 -29.28 4.12
N GLY A 74 -18.59 -29.78 5.26
CA GLY A 74 -19.07 -31.03 5.83
C GLY A 74 -20.56 -30.82 5.98
N SER A 75 -21.34 -31.74 5.41
CA SER A 75 -22.79 -31.72 5.46
C SER A 75 -23.27 -31.62 6.91
N MET A 76 -23.39 -30.40 7.43
CA MET A 76 -24.16 -30.10 8.61
C MET A 76 -25.59 -29.92 8.13
N THR A 77 -26.29 -31.04 7.98
CA THR A 77 -27.75 -31.00 8.12
C THR A 77 -28.04 -30.50 9.52
N VAL A 78 -28.59 -29.30 9.60
CA VAL A 78 -29.29 -28.82 10.80
C VAL A 78 -30.59 -29.64 10.86
N SER A 79 -30.67 -30.57 11.81
CA SER A 79 -31.93 -31.12 12.32
C SER A 79 -32.21 -30.52 13.68
#